data_AF-A0A1W9HB47-F1
#
_entry.id   AF-A0A1W9HB47-F1
#
_cell.length_a   1.000
_cell.length_b   1.000
_cell.length_c   1.000
_cell.angle_alpha   90.00
_cell.angle_beta   90.00
_cell.angle_gamma   90.00
#
_symmetry.space_group_name_H-M   'P 1'
#
loop_
_entity.id
_entity.type
_entity.pdbx_description
1 polymer ?
#
loop_
_entity_poly.entity_id
_entity_poly.type
_entity_poly.pdbx_seq_one_letter_code
_entity_poly.pdbx_strand_id
1 'polypeptide(L)'
;MKGPSGRLDGPFRYVRAFGRRFDGMKWRVLQLSVLLLAVTFSSLGGNISAQPPSEHRAVPTPANQSHGSHREQDGGKWEGSAQGVAYSEFNHRLAGLIVLLFGFAELGHALRCQVPVWTRLVLPCALGALGTYLLIWSDHEAWPIGALTFAQTFSGQDLEILQHKFYGVFSSVAAVSEALRRSNWARHPGWAIPLFLLGFFGALLLFVHSHGNHPADHIIELHHAFLGTVGIGAAVSSAMMAWASGISERTMKRWEVAWATCVVVIGLQLLVYFE
;
A
#
# COMPACT_ATOMS: atom_id res chain seq x y z
N MET A 1 -33.00 -55.77 -20.14
CA MET A 1 -32.09 -54.85 -20.85
C MET A 1 -32.16 -53.49 -20.18
N LYS A 2 -31.12 -53.08 -19.44
CA LYS A 2 -31.00 -51.78 -18.76
C LYS A 2 -30.01 -50.93 -19.59
N GLY A 3 -30.46 -49.81 -20.15
CA GLY A 3 -29.59 -48.84 -20.81
C GLY A 3 -28.86 -47.96 -19.78
N PRO A 4 -27.61 -47.53 -20.03
CA PRO A 4 -26.91 -46.66 -19.10
C PRO A 4 -27.23 -45.19 -19.35
N SER A 5 -27.33 -44.50 -18.23
CA SER A 5 -27.63 -43.09 -18.03
C SER A 5 -26.54 -42.15 -18.54
N GLY A 6 -26.96 -41.10 -19.26
CA GLY A 6 -26.12 -39.95 -19.56
C GLY A 6 -25.82 -39.17 -18.28
N ARG A 7 -24.54 -39.08 -17.94
CA ARG A 7 -24.02 -38.26 -16.84
C ARG A 7 -23.61 -36.90 -17.42
N LEU A 8 -24.22 -35.83 -16.90
CA LEU A 8 -23.93 -34.44 -17.24
C LEU A 8 -22.52 -34.07 -16.73
N ASP A 9 -21.62 -33.78 -17.67
CA ASP A 9 -20.29 -33.24 -17.41
C ASP A 9 -20.38 -31.73 -17.17
N GLY A 10 -20.22 -31.30 -15.90
CA GLY A 10 -20.14 -29.89 -15.50
C GLY A 10 -18.71 -29.30 -15.59
N PRO A 11 -18.57 -27.96 -15.62
CA PRO A 11 -17.33 -27.25 -15.97
C PRO A 11 -16.37 -27.05 -14.77
N PHE A 12 -16.04 -28.11 -14.03
CA PHE A 12 -15.08 -28.06 -12.91
C PHE A 12 -13.79 -28.88 -13.17
N ARG A 13 -13.24 -28.79 -14.39
CA ARG A 13 -12.05 -29.56 -14.80
C ARG A 13 -10.69 -28.83 -14.73
N TYR A 14 -10.58 -27.67 -14.08
CA TYR A 14 -9.27 -26.97 -13.94
C TYR A 14 -8.68 -26.87 -12.52
N VAL A 15 -9.25 -27.56 -11.52
CA VAL A 15 -8.70 -27.58 -10.14
C VAL A 15 -7.95 -28.89 -9.81
N ARG A 16 -7.80 -29.82 -10.77
CA ARG A 16 -7.24 -31.15 -10.49
C ARG A 16 -5.93 -31.42 -11.24
N ALA A 17 -4.86 -30.70 -10.89
CA ALA A 17 -3.48 -31.22 -10.97
C ALA A 17 -2.47 -30.21 -10.39
N PHE A 18 -2.25 -30.18 -9.07
CA PHE A 18 -0.89 -30.12 -8.47
C PHE A 18 -0.92 -30.19 -6.93
N GLY A 19 -1.58 -31.21 -6.40
CA GLY A 19 -1.42 -31.60 -5.00
C GLY A 19 -0.36 -32.69 -4.90
N ARG A 20 0.93 -32.35 -4.99
CA ARG A 20 2.03 -33.22 -4.50
C ARG A 20 3.37 -32.47 -4.49
N ARG A 21 3.93 -32.34 -3.28
CA ARG A 21 5.32 -31.99 -2.93
C ARG A 21 5.82 -30.60 -3.37
N PHE A 22 5.58 -29.61 -2.51
CA PHE A 22 6.45 -28.44 -2.42
C PHE A 22 7.34 -28.60 -1.18
N ASP A 23 8.64 -28.79 -1.40
CA ASP A 23 9.63 -29.01 -0.34
C ASP A 23 9.80 -27.78 0.55
N GLY A 24 9.75 -27.98 1.88
CA GLY A 24 9.81 -26.93 2.90
C GLY A 24 11.07 -26.04 2.88
N MET A 25 12.10 -26.41 2.11
CA MET A 25 13.30 -25.60 1.93
C MET A 25 13.04 -24.32 1.11
N LYS A 26 12.16 -24.37 0.10
CA LYS A 26 11.79 -23.17 -0.70
C LYS A 26 10.94 -22.19 0.11
N TRP A 27 10.18 -22.68 1.08
CA TRP A 27 9.38 -21.86 1.98
C TRP A 27 10.25 -21.06 2.96
N ARG A 28 11.29 -21.69 3.51
CA ARG A 28 12.28 -21.00 4.35
C ARG A 28 13.04 -19.93 3.59
N VAL A 29 13.43 -20.19 2.34
CA VAL A 29 14.10 -19.18 1.49
C VAL A 29 13.17 -18.01 1.19
N LEU A 30 11.87 -18.24 0.97
CA LEU A 30 10.90 -17.16 0.74
C LEU A 30 10.64 -16.35 2.02
N GLN A 31 10.44 -17.01 3.16
CA GLN A 31 10.32 -16.33 4.46
C GLN A 31 11.57 -15.51 4.77
N LEU A 32 12.75 -16.09 4.52
CA LEU A 32 14.03 -15.39 4.64
C LEU A 32 14.14 -14.25 3.65
N SER A 33 13.62 -14.35 2.42
CA SER A 33 13.65 -13.27 1.43
C SER A 33 12.71 -12.13 1.81
N VAL A 34 11.52 -12.42 2.36
CA VAL A 34 10.59 -11.41 2.90
C VAL A 34 11.16 -10.75 4.15
N LEU A 35 11.79 -11.53 5.03
CA LEU A 35 12.53 -11.00 6.18
C LEU A 35 13.74 -10.18 5.73
N LEU A 36 14.50 -10.62 4.72
CA LEU A 36 15.65 -9.90 4.21
C LEU A 36 15.19 -8.60 3.56
N LEU A 37 14.11 -8.64 2.78
CA LEU A 37 13.50 -7.45 2.17
C LEU A 37 13.06 -6.49 3.28
N ALA A 38 12.30 -6.95 4.27
CA ALA A 38 11.87 -6.16 5.42
C ALA A 38 13.06 -5.58 6.20
N VAL A 39 14.13 -6.35 6.41
CA VAL A 39 15.36 -5.90 7.09
C VAL A 39 16.15 -4.90 6.25
N THR A 40 16.25 -5.09 4.94
CA THR A 40 16.86 -4.10 4.02
C THR A 40 16.04 -2.82 3.92
N PHE A 41 14.72 -2.89 4.05
CA PHE A 41 13.87 -1.71 4.16
C PHE A 41 14.05 -0.99 5.51
N SER A 42 14.15 -1.74 6.62
CA SER A 42 14.46 -1.18 7.93
C SER A 42 15.84 -0.50 7.98
N SER A 43 16.83 -0.99 7.22
CA SER A 43 18.17 -0.37 7.17
C SER A 43 18.26 0.83 6.23
N LEU A 44 17.42 0.90 5.19
CA LEU A 44 17.40 2.03 4.26
C LEU A 44 16.71 3.26 4.86
N GLY A 45 15.65 3.07 5.65
CA GLY A 45 14.98 4.16 6.38
C GLY A 45 15.82 4.79 7.50
N GLY A 46 16.82 4.07 8.04
CA GLY A 46 17.69 4.57 9.11
C GLY A 46 18.79 5.55 8.68
N ASN A 47 19.13 5.59 7.39
CA ASN A 47 20.25 6.41 6.88
C ASN A 47 19.84 7.81 6.39
N ILE A 48 18.55 8.18 6.49
CA ILE A 48 18.03 9.49 6.02
C ILE A 48 17.81 10.46 7.20
N SER A 49 18.30 10.14 8.41
CA SER A 49 18.25 11.08 9.54
C SER A 49 19.48 12.01 9.55
N ALA A 50 19.21 13.29 9.30
CA ALA A 50 19.98 14.49 9.68
C ALA A 50 21.44 14.62 9.20
N GLN A 51 21.65 15.35 8.09
CA GLN A 51 22.81 16.23 8.00
C GLN A 51 22.53 17.52 8.78
N PRO A 52 23.34 17.90 9.78
CA PRO A 52 23.20 19.19 10.44
C PRO A 52 23.61 20.31 9.48
N PRO A 53 22.90 21.45 9.44
CA PRO A 53 23.34 22.60 8.66
C PRO A 53 24.65 23.14 9.25
N SER A 54 25.66 23.24 8.39
CA SER A 54 26.92 23.92 8.67
C SER A 54 26.70 25.34 9.19
N GLU A 55 27.44 25.67 10.25
CA GLU A 55 27.45 26.93 11.00
C GLU A 55 27.49 28.19 10.12
N HIS A 56 26.52 29.09 10.31
CA HIS A 56 26.65 30.50 9.95
C HIS A 56 26.45 31.40 11.18
N ARG A 57 27.60 31.76 11.74
CA ARG A 57 28.01 33.00 12.42
C ARG A 57 26.90 33.88 13.04
N ALA A 58 26.94 33.93 14.36
CA ALA A 58 26.15 34.77 15.25
C ALA A 58 26.37 36.29 15.05
N VAL A 59 25.28 37.05 15.20
CA VAL A 59 25.26 38.47 15.56
C VAL A 59 24.52 38.59 16.90
N PRO A 60 25.08 39.20 17.95
CA PRO A 60 24.42 39.28 19.24
C PRO A 60 23.61 40.58 19.40
N THR A 61 22.38 40.47 19.92
CA THR A 61 21.66 41.58 20.56
C THR A 61 20.86 41.05 21.75
N PRO A 62 20.63 41.88 22.80
CA PRO A 62 20.66 41.40 24.17
C PRO A 62 19.30 40.97 24.74
N ALA A 63 19.43 40.04 25.68
CA ALA A 63 18.53 39.65 26.76
C ALA A 63 17.21 40.41 26.92
N ASN A 64 16.11 39.67 26.77
CA ASN A 64 15.03 39.76 27.73
C ASN A 64 14.50 38.35 28.03
N GLN A 65 14.65 37.93 29.28
CA GLN A 65 14.15 36.65 29.79
C GLN A 65 12.65 36.82 30.12
N SER A 66 11.82 36.01 29.48
CA SER A 66 10.50 35.65 30.02
C SER A 66 10.37 34.13 29.97
N HIS A 67 10.47 33.52 31.15
CA HIS A 67 10.14 32.12 31.41
C HIS A 67 8.63 31.90 31.24
N GLY A 68 8.24 30.84 30.53
CA GLY A 68 6.89 30.27 30.61
C GLY A 68 6.34 29.74 29.29
N SER A 69 6.28 28.40 29.18
CA SER A 69 5.41 27.61 28.28
C SER A 69 5.40 27.94 26.77
N HIS A 70 6.36 27.39 26.02
CA HIS A 70 6.19 27.14 24.58
C HIS A 70 6.80 25.77 24.23
N ARG A 71 6.05 24.69 24.43
CA ARG A 71 6.33 23.37 23.85
C ARG A 71 5.12 22.89 23.04
N GLU A 72 4.55 23.80 22.26
CA GLU A 72 3.30 23.55 21.53
C GLU A 72 3.24 24.21 20.13
N GLN A 73 4.39 24.56 19.53
CA GLN A 73 4.41 25.30 18.24
C GLN A 73 5.53 24.88 17.26
N ASP A 74 5.87 23.60 17.17
CA ASP A 74 6.72 23.11 16.05
C ASP A 74 5.96 22.19 15.06
N GLY A 75 4.77 21.70 15.41
CA GLY A 75 3.97 20.84 14.51
C GLY A 75 3.55 21.52 13.21
N GLY A 76 3.33 22.85 13.23
CA GLY A 76 3.02 23.63 12.03
C GLY A 76 4.24 24.10 11.22
N LYS A 77 5.47 23.76 11.65
CA LYS A 77 6.70 24.19 10.97
C LYS A 77 7.28 23.12 10.05
N TRP A 78 6.97 21.84 10.28
CA TRP A 78 7.44 20.74 9.45
C TRP A 78 6.62 20.61 8.18
N GLU A 79 5.29 20.55 8.32
CA GLU A 79 4.36 20.49 7.20
C GLU A 79 4.47 21.75 6.33
N GLY A 80 4.67 21.56 5.03
CA GLY A 80 4.92 22.65 4.07
C GLY A 80 6.32 23.27 4.12
N SER A 81 7.22 22.82 5.01
CA SER A 81 8.64 23.17 4.90
C SER A 81 9.30 22.41 3.74
N ALA A 82 10.42 22.92 3.22
CA ALA A 82 11.16 22.22 2.16
C ALA A 82 11.60 20.79 2.56
N GLN A 83 11.80 20.53 3.85
CA GLN A 83 12.18 19.22 4.37
C GLN A 83 10.97 18.28 4.47
N GLY A 84 9.84 18.78 4.99
CA GLY A 84 8.57 18.06 4.99
C GLY A 84 8.13 17.69 3.58
N VAL A 85 8.23 18.64 2.65
CA VAL A 85 7.93 18.43 1.23
C VAL A 85 8.77 17.32 0.61
N ALA A 86 10.09 17.41 0.75
CA ALA A 86 10.98 16.38 0.22
C ALA A 86 10.70 14.99 0.83
N TYR A 87 10.29 14.95 2.10
CA TYR A 87 9.96 13.72 2.80
C TYR A 87 8.63 13.11 2.31
N SER A 88 7.57 13.92 2.18
CA SER A 88 6.29 13.52 1.61
C SER A 88 6.45 13.04 0.17
N GLU A 89 7.14 13.79 -0.68
CA GLU A 89 7.40 13.38 -2.07
C GLU A 89 8.14 12.05 -2.14
N PHE A 90 9.16 11.87 -1.30
CA PHE A 90 9.90 10.61 -1.23
C PHE A 90 8.98 9.45 -0.85
N ASN A 91 8.13 9.63 0.17
CA ASN A 91 7.19 8.61 0.62
C ASN A 91 6.19 8.22 -0.48
N HIS A 92 5.62 9.21 -1.16
CA HIS A 92 4.71 8.99 -2.29
C HIS A 92 5.40 8.26 -3.44
N ARG A 93 6.59 8.69 -3.84
CA ARG A 93 7.34 8.05 -4.94
C ARG A 93 7.77 6.63 -4.59
N LEU A 94 8.16 6.38 -3.34
CA LEU A 94 8.48 5.04 -2.86
C LEU A 94 7.25 4.13 -2.87
N ALA A 95 6.11 4.61 -2.36
CA ALA A 95 4.85 3.89 -2.44
C ALA A 95 4.48 3.60 -3.90
N GLY A 96 4.64 4.59 -4.78
CA GLY A 96 4.43 4.46 -6.22
C GLY A 96 5.28 3.37 -6.86
N LEU A 97 6.58 3.32 -6.54
CA LEU A 97 7.47 2.27 -7.01
C LEU A 97 6.99 0.88 -6.56
N ILE A 98 6.65 0.71 -5.28
CA ILE A 98 6.16 -0.57 -4.74
C ILE A 98 4.85 -0.97 -5.43
N VAL A 99 3.91 -0.02 -5.58
CA VAL A 99 2.62 -0.26 -6.25
C VAL A 99 2.80 -0.64 -7.71
N LEU A 100 3.68 0.06 -8.42
CA LEU A 100 3.96 -0.17 -9.82
C LEU A 100 4.56 -1.57 -10.05
N LEU A 101 5.47 -2.02 -9.19
CA LEU A 101 6.07 -3.36 -9.28
C LEU A 101 5.02 -4.47 -9.20
N PHE A 102 4.08 -4.40 -8.25
CA PHE A 102 3.02 -5.41 -8.20
C PHE A 102 1.97 -5.22 -9.30
N GLY A 103 1.69 -3.97 -9.72
CA GLY A 103 0.85 -3.68 -10.87
C GLY A 103 1.34 -4.36 -12.14
N PHE A 104 2.65 -4.32 -12.42
CA PHE A 104 3.22 -5.03 -13.57
C PHE A 104 3.16 -6.56 -13.42
N ALA A 105 3.31 -7.08 -12.20
CA ALA A 105 3.13 -8.52 -11.97
C ALA A 105 1.68 -8.97 -12.27
N GLU A 106 0.69 -8.20 -11.82
CA GLU A 106 -0.73 -8.44 -12.09
C GLU A 106 -1.06 -8.26 -13.58
N LEU A 107 -0.46 -7.27 -14.24
CA LEU A 107 -0.64 -7.03 -15.67
C LEU A 107 -0.06 -8.18 -16.50
N GLY A 108 1.15 -8.65 -16.16
CA GLY A 108 1.74 -9.83 -16.79
C GLY A 108 0.86 -11.07 -16.64
N HIS A 109 0.23 -11.25 -15.47
CA HIS A 109 -0.72 -12.34 -15.25
C HIS A 109 -1.99 -12.20 -16.12
N ALA A 110 -2.58 -11.00 -16.17
CA ALA A 110 -3.78 -10.71 -16.97
C ALA A 110 -3.53 -10.87 -18.49
N LEU A 111 -2.33 -10.53 -18.94
CA LEU A 111 -1.90 -10.68 -20.34
C LEU A 111 -1.46 -12.11 -20.68
N ARG A 112 -1.47 -13.04 -19.72
CA ARG A 112 -1.04 -14.44 -19.88
C ARG A 112 0.44 -14.56 -20.29
N CYS A 113 1.27 -13.61 -19.86
CA CYS A 113 2.72 -13.71 -19.99
C CYS A 113 3.23 -14.91 -19.18
N GLN A 114 4.28 -15.58 -19.68
CA GLN A 114 4.94 -16.65 -18.94
C GLN A 114 5.77 -16.06 -17.80
N VAL A 115 5.12 -15.78 -16.67
CA VAL A 115 5.76 -15.27 -15.45
C VAL A 115 6.02 -16.41 -14.47
N PRO A 116 7.14 -16.37 -13.71
CA PRO A 116 7.42 -17.38 -12.70
C PRO A 116 6.33 -17.48 -11.64
N VAL A 117 6.07 -18.68 -11.11
CA VAL A 117 5.00 -18.92 -10.11
C VAL A 117 5.12 -18.04 -8.85
N TRP A 118 6.32 -17.59 -8.49
CA TRP A 118 6.53 -16.73 -7.32
C TRP A 118 5.87 -15.35 -7.46
N THR A 119 5.58 -14.88 -8.68
CA THR A 119 4.94 -13.58 -8.91
C THR A 119 3.55 -13.49 -8.28
N ARG A 120 2.89 -14.63 -8.02
CA ARG A 120 1.63 -14.66 -7.26
C ARG A 120 1.75 -14.04 -5.88
N LEU A 121 2.94 -14.04 -5.28
CA LEU A 121 3.18 -13.50 -3.95
C LEU A 121 3.65 -12.04 -3.97
N VAL A 122 3.87 -11.44 -5.15
CA VAL A 122 4.31 -10.05 -5.26
C VAL A 122 3.27 -9.10 -4.67
N LEU A 123 1.98 -9.26 -5.01
CA LEU A 123 0.91 -8.45 -4.44
C LEU A 123 0.89 -8.48 -2.89
N PRO A 124 0.72 -9.63 -2.22
CA PRO A 124 0.67 -9.64 -0.76
C PRO A 124 1.99 -9.18 -0.12
N CYS A 125 3.14 -9.45 -0.73
CA CYS A 125 4.42 -8.93 -0.23
C CYS A 125 4.51 -7.40 -0.35
N ALA A 126 4.09 -6.83 -1.48
CA ALA A 126 4.10 -5.39 -1.70
C ALA A 126 3.13 -4.66 -0.77
N LEU A 127 1.91 -5.19 -0.59
CA LEU A 127 0.95 -4.66 0.38
C LEU A 127 1.47 -4.76 1.81
N GLY A 128 2.14 -5.85 2.17
CA GLY A 128 2.73 -6.01 3.49
C GLY A 128 3.89 -5.04 3.72
N ALA A 129 4.75 -4.85 2.71
CA ALA A 129 5.84 -3.89 2.77
C ALA A 129 5.32 -2.46 2.89
N LEU A 130 4.36 -2.06 2.05
CA LEU A 130 3.73 -0.74 2.09
C LEU A 130 3.00 -0.50 3.42
N GLY A 131 2.25 -1.50 3.90
CA GLY A 131 1.54 -1.42 5.17
C GLY A 131 2.50 -1.23 6.35
N THR A 132 3.58 -2.01 6.38
CA THR A 132 4.66 -1.86 7.37
C THR A 132 5.31 -0.48 7.26
N TYR A 133 5.56 -0.02 6.03
CA TYR A 133 6.17 1.27 5.78
C TYR A 133 5.34 2.42 6.34
N LEU A 134 4.04 2.46 6.01
CA LEU A 134 3.10 3.47 6.49
C LEU A 134 2.87 3.42 8.01
N LEU A 135 3.03 2.26 8.65
CA LEU A 135 2.90 2.20 10.10
C LEU A 135 4.10 2.83 10.81
N ILE A 136 5.30 2.68 10.24
CA ILE A 136 6.55 3.01 10.95
C ILE A 136 7.20 4.29 10.43
N TRP A 137 7.28 4.49 9.11
CA TRP A 137 8.15 5.51 8.47
C TRP A 137 7.41 6.52 7.58
N SER A 138 6.08 6.51 7.48
CA SER A 138 5.37 7.56 6.70
C SER A 138 5.42 8.94 7.36
N ASP A 139 5.47 8.97 8.68
CA ASP A 139 5.32 10.18 9.48
C ASP A 139 6.53 10.30 10.40
N HIS A 140 7.36 11.31 10.20
CA HIS A 140 8.61 11.48 10.94
C HIS A 140 8.36 11.71 12.44
N GLU A 141 7.31 12.46 12.79
CA GLU A 141 6.99 12.81 14.18
C GLU A 141 6.17 11.73 14.90
N ALA A 142 5.51 10.83 14.17
CA ALA A 142 4.58 9.88 14.76
C ALA A 142 5.28 8.69 15.43
N TRP A 143 4.59 8.09 16.40
CA TRP A 143 4.95 6.79 16.92
C TRP A 143 4.97 5.74 15.78
N PRO A 144 5.95 4.81 15.73
CA PRO A 144 6.87 4.43 16.81
C PRO A 144 8.26 5.08 16.80
N ILE A 145 8.61 5.85 15.77
CA ILE A 145 9.99 6.34 15.59
C ILE A 145 10.18 7.82 15.95
N GLY A 146 9.09 8.59 15.95
CA GLY A 146 9.12 10.03 16.15
C GLY A 146 8.95 10.49 17.59
N ALA A 147 8.85 11.81 17.77
CA ALA A 147 8.74 12.44 19.08
C ALA A 147 7.36 12.27 19.74
N LEU A 148 6.30 12.01 18.95
CA LEU A 148 4.95 11.79 19.46
C LEU A 148 4.84 10.40 20.10
N THR A 149 4.25 10.35 21.29
CA THR A 149 3.85 9.09 21.92
C THR A 149 2.71 8.43 21.15
N PHE A 150 2.45 7.15 21.44
CA PHE A 150 1.29 6.44 20.89
C PHE A 150 -0.02 7.20 21.15
N ALA A 151 -0.26 7.64 22.39
CA ALA A 151 -1.46 8.39 22.73
C ALA A 151 -1.57 9.67 21.90
N GLN A 152 -0.50 10.46 21.80
CA GLN A 152 -0.50 11.70 21.02
C GLN A 152 -0.71 11.47 19.52
N THR A 153 -0.15 10.39 18.98
CA THR A 153 -0.33 10.01 17.56
C THR A 153 -1.80 9.69 17.26
N PHE A 154 -2.47 8.95 18.14
CA PHE A 154 -3.84 8.46 17.89
C PHE A 154 -4.96 9.32 18.48
N SER A 155 -4.65 10.21 19.42
CA SER A 155 -5.59 11.21 19.97
C SER A 155 -5.33 12.62 19.45
N GLY A 156 -4.31 12.79 18.61
CA GLY A 156 -3.95 14.07 18.00
C GLY A 156 -5.04 14.56 17.04
N GLN A 157 -4.91 15.82 16.63
CA GLN A 157 -5.79 16.44 15.62
C GLN A 157 -5.18 16.40 14.21
N ASP A 158 -4.02 15.78 14.07
CA ASP A 158 -3.37 15.63 12.77
C ASP A 158 -4.02 14.47 11.99
N LEU A 159 -4.92 14.84 11.08
CA LEU A 159 -5.69 13.89 10.31
C LEU A 159 -4.82 13.14 9.30
N GLU A 160 -3.74 13.75 8.81
CA GLU A 160 -2.81 13.16 7.86
C GLU A 160 -2.15 11.92 8.48
N ILE A 161 -1.55 12.10 9.67
CA ILE A 161 -0.91 11.01 10.42
C ILE A 161 -1.90 9.87 10.66
N LEU A 162 -3.12 10.19 11.09
CA LEU A 162 -4.17 9.17 11.32
C LEU A 162 -4.51 8.41 10.03
N GLN A 163 -4.66 9.12 8.91
CA GLN A 163 -4.95 8.51 7.61
C GLN A 163 -3.79 7.60 7.16
N HIS A 164 -2.53 8.01 7.31
CA HIS A 164 -1.37 7.15 7.03
C HIS A 164 -1.39 5.86 7.87
N LYS A 165 -1.70 5.95 9.18
CA LYS A 165 -1.83 4.75 10.01
C LYS A 165 -2.99 3.85 9.57
N PHE A 166 -4.12 4.43 9.18
CA PHE A 166 -5.24 3.64 8.63
C PHE A 166 -4.87 2.95 7.33
N TYR A 167 -4.22 3.64 6.38
CA TYR A 167 -3.72 3.03 5.15
C TYR A 167 -2.72 1.91 5.43
N GLY A 168 -1.85 2.09 6.42
CA GLY A 168 -0.92 1.07 6.90
C GLY A 168 -1.62 -0.21 7.38
N VAL A 169 -2.65 -0.06 8.22
CA VAL A 169 -3.49 -1.17 8.70
C VAL A 169 -4.24 -1.82 7.53
N PHE A 170 -4.86 -1.03 6.66
CA PHE A 170 -5.65 -1.51 5.53
C PHE A 170 -4.79 -2.38 4.60
N SER A 171 -3.62 -1.86 4.22
CA SER A 171 -2.67 -2.57 3.38
C SER A 171 -2.16 -3.86 4.05
N SER A 172 -1.87 -3.82 5.35
CA SER A 172 -1.39 -4.99 6.10
C SER A 172 -2.44 -6.10 6.20
N VAL A 173 -3.70 -5.76 6.46
CA VAL A 173 -4.81 -6.73 6.52
C VAL A 173 -5.08 -7.32 5.13
N ALA A 174 -5.07 -6.49 4.08
CA ALA A 174 -5.21 -6.96 2.71
C ALA A 174 -4.06 -7.90 2.31
N ALA A 175 -2.82 -7.59 2.71
CA ALA A 175 -1.64 -8.43 2.48
C ALA A 175 -1.81 -9.84 3.06
N VAL A 176 -2.22 -9.95 4.33
CA VAL A 176 -2.47 -11.23 5.00
C VAL A 176 -3.57 -12.01 4.29
N SER A 177 -4.68 -11.33 3.96
CA SER A 177 -5.81 -11.97 3.28
C SER A 177 -5.40 -12.53 1.92
N GLU A 178 -4.67 -11.76 1.10
CA GLU A 178 -4.21 -12.20 -0.21
C GLU A 178 -3.12 -13.28 -0.12
N ALA A 179 -2.24 -13.22 0.88
CA ALA A 179 -1.25 -14.28 1.11
C ALA A 179 -1.95 -15.63 1.40
N LEU A 180 -3.00 -15.62 2.23
CA LEU A 180 -3.78 -16.82 2.56
C LEU A 180 -4.54 -17.35 1.34
N ARG A 181 -5.17 -16.45 0.56
CA ARG A 181 -5.90 -16.79 -0.67
C ARG A 181 -4.98 -17.45 -1.69
N ARG A 182 -3.82 -16.83 -1.96
CA ARG A 182 -2.88 -17.26 -3.00
C ARG A 182 -2.01 -18.44 -2.60
N SER A 183 -1.97 -18.77 -1.29
CA SER A 183 -1.31 -19.97 -0.76
C SER A 183 -2.25 -21.19 -0.64
N ASN A 184 -3.50 -21.09 -1.09
CA ASN A 184 -4.53 -22.14 -1.01
C ASN A 184 -4.94 -22.55 0.41
N TRP A 185 -4.59 -21.77 1.44
CA TRP A 185 -5.03 -21.99 2.82
C TRP A 185 -6.47 -21.52 3.02
N ALA A 186 -6.88 -20.52 2.25
CA ALA A 186 -8.19 -19.88 2.32
C ALA A 186 -8.88 -19.94 0.96
N ARG A 187 -9.66 -21.01 0.71
CA ARG A 187 -10.31 -21.26 -0.60
C ARG A 187 -11.69 -20.62 -0.74
N HIS A 188 -12.28 -20.16 0.36
CA HIS A 188 -13.59 -19.54 0.33
C HIS A 188 -13.52 -18.16 -0.34
N PRO A 189 -14.39 -17.83 -1.31
CA PRO A 189 -14.34 -16.54 -2.03
C PRO A 189 -14.52 -15.32 -1.11
N GLY A 190 -15.08 -15.49 0.09
CA GLY A 190 -15.15 -14.45 1.12
C GLY A 190 -13.79 -13.89 1.57
N TRP A 191 -12.68 -14.60 1.34
CA TRP A 191 -11.34 -14.08 1.64
C TRP A 191 -10.88 -12.96 0.68
N ALA A 192 -11.65 -12.65 -0.36
CA ALA A 192 -11.41 -11.45 -1.17
C ALA A 192 -12.05 -10.17 -0.54
N ILE A 193 -12.89 -10.32 0.49
CA ILE A 193 -13.59 -9.20 1.13
C ILE A 193 -12.62 -8.15 1.67
N PRO A 194 -11.53 -8.50 2.38
CA PRO A 194 -10.62 -7.49 2.92
C PRO A 194 -9.95 -6.64 1.83
N LEU A 195 -9.46 -7.25 0.74
CA LEU A 195 -8.86 -6.49 -0.36
C LEU A 195 -9.85 -5.51 -0.97
N PHE A 196 -11.09 -5.95 -1.22
CA PHE A 196 -12.13 -5.09 -1.77
C PHE A 196 -12.52 -3.96 -0.81
N LEU A 197 -12.96 -4.27 0.41
CA LEU A 197 -13.49 -3.26 1.32
C LEU A 197 -12.42 -2.26 1.74
N LEU A 198 -11.23 -2.74 2.11
CA LEU A 198 -10.16 -1.86 2.56
C LEU A 198 -9.59 -1.03 1.41
N GLY A 199 -9.49 -1.59 0.20
CA GLY A 199 -9.14 -0.84 -1.00
C GLY A 199 -10.20 0.21 -1.36
N PHE A 200 -11.48 -0.13 -1.25
CA PHE A 200 -12.58 0.79 -1.55
C PHE A 200 -12.68 1.93 -0.53
N PHE A 201 -12.65 1.62 0.77
CA PHE A 201 -12.67 2.65 1.82
C PHE A 201 -11.39 3.48 1.84
N GLY A 202 -10.23 2.86 1.60
CA GLY A 202 -8.98 3.58 1.41
C GLY A 202 -9.07 4.56 0.25
N ALA A 203 -9.61 4.13 -0.89
CA ALA A 203 -9.83 5.01 -2.04
C ALA A 203 -10.81 6.16 -1.76
N LEU A 204 -11.84 5.93 -0.93
CA LEU A 204 -12.74 7.00 -0.48
C LEU A 204 -12.05 7.99 0.47
N LEU A 205 -11.19 7.52 1.37
CA LEU A 205 -10.43 8.39 2.27
C LEU A 205 -9.49 9.33 1.52
N LEU A 206 -8.97 8.94 0.35
CA LEU A 206 -8.12 9.81 -0.46
C LEU A 206 -8.83 11.09 -0.91
N PHE A 207 -10.16 11.09 -1.08
CA PHE A 207 -10.89 12.32 -1.44
C PHE A 207 -10.90 13.37 -0.34
N VAL A 208 -10.59 12.98 0.90
CA VAL A 208 -10.54 13.86 2.07
C VAL A 208 -9.17 13.85 2.72
N HIS A 209 -8.15 13.38 1.99
CA HIS A 209 -6.77 13.38 2.45
C HIS A 209 -6.13 14.73 2.11
N SER A 210 -5.50 15.36 3.11
CA SER A 210 -4.88 16.68 3.00
C SER A 210 -3.62 16.75 3.84
N HIS A 211 -2.58 17.38 3.31
CA HIS A 211 -1.32 17.62 4.03
C HIS A 211 -1.36 18.96 4.78
N GLY A 212 -2.12 19.03 5.88
CA GLY A 212 -2.17 20.23 6.73
C GLY A 212 -2.48 21.54 6.00
N ASN A 213 -1.87 22.65 6.43
CA ASN A 213 -1.93 23.95 5.73
C ASN A 213 -0.78 24.03 4.70
N HIS A 214 -0.94 23.42 3.52
CA HIS A 214 0.12 23.40 2.49
C HIS A 214 -0.08 24.50 1.42
N PRO A 215 0.98 25.20 0.99
CA PRO A 215 0.86 26.16 -0.11
C PRO A 215 0.37 25.55 -1.44
N ALA A 216 0.48 24.23 -1.60
CA ALA A 216 0.03 23.48 -2.78
C ALA A 216 -1.19 22.57 -2.53
N ASP A 217 -2.01 22.85 -1.51
CA ASP A 217 -3.19 22.06 -1.14
C ASP A 217 -4.05 21.62 -2.34
N HIS A 218 -4.28 22.51 -3.31
CA HIS A 218 -5.09 22.24 -4.49
C HIS A 218 -4.49 21.20 -5.46
N ILE A 219 -3.16 21.16 -5.62
CA ILE A 219 -2.48 20.18 -6.47
C ILE A 219 -2.49 18.82 -5.77
N ILE A 220 -2.19 18.83 -4.47
CA ILE A 220 -2.27 17.67 -3.61
C ILE A 220 -3.66 17.04 -3.67
N GLU A 221 -4.72 17.83 -3.45
CA GLU A 221 -6.10 17.37 -3.50
C GLU A 221 -6.43 16.76 -4.88
N LEU A 222 -5.95 17.35 -5.96
CA LEU A 222 -6.14 16.81 -7.31
C LEU A 222 -5.43 15.45 -7.49
N HIS A 223 -4.18 15.31 -7.05
CA HIS A 223 -3.46 14.04 -7.08
C HIS A 223 -4.23 12.97 -6.31
N HIS A 224 -4.71 13.29 -5.11
CA HIS A 224 -5.44 12.37 -4.25
C HIS A 224 -6.84 12.02 -4.77
N ALA A 225 -7.60 12.97 -5.29
CA ALA A 225 -8.90 12.73 -5.91
C ALA A 225 -8.78 11.83 -7.16
N PHE A 226 -7.72 12.03 -7.96
CA PHE A 226 -7.43 11.14 -9.08
C PHE A 226 -7.08 9.72 -8.60
N LEU A 227 -6.19 9.59 -7.61
CA LEU A 227 -5.84 8.31 -7.01
C LEU A 227 -7.06 7.60 -6.41
N GLY A 228 -7.93 8.33 -5.70
CA GLY A 228 -9.18 7.81 -5.15
C GLY A 228 -10.12 7.29 -6.23
N THR A 229 -10.29 8.03 -7.33
CA THR A 229 -11.12 7.61 -8.47
C THR A 229 -10.60 6.32 -9.10
N VAL A 230 -9.30 6.25 -9.40
CA VAL A 230 -8.69 5.05 -9.98
C VAL A 230 -8.69 3.89 -8.98
N GLY A 231 -8.51 4.16 -7.69
CA GLY A 231 -8.57 3.20 -6.59
C GLY A 231 -9.94 2.54 -6.43
N ILE A 232 -11.03 3.30 -6.57
CA ILE A 232 -12.40 2.74 -6.62
C ILE A 232 -12.52 1.79 -7.81
N GLY A 233 -12.03 2.19 -8.99
CA GLY A 233 -12.01 1.33 -10.18
C GLY A 233 -11.24 0.02 -9.98
N ALA A 234 -10.09 0.09 -9.30
CA ALA A 234 -9.31 -1.09 -8.92
C ALA A 234 -10.11 -1.99 -7.95
N ALA A 235 -10.67 -1.44 -6.87
CA ALA A 235 -11.43 -2.20 -5.89
C ALA A 235 -12.64 -2.92 -6.52
N VAL A 236 -13.41 -2.21 -7.35
CA VAL A 236 -14.56 -2.80 -8.08
C VAL A 236 -14.09 -3.89 -9.05
N SER A 237 -13.02 -3.66 -9.80
CA SER A 237 -12.48 -4.67 -10.72
C SER A 237 -12.05 -5.94 -9.97
N SER A 238 -11.40 -5.78 -8.81
CA SER A 238 -11.02 -6.90 -7.92
C SER A 238 -12.23 -7.67 -7.42
N ALA A 239 -13.28 -6.96 -6.99
CA ALA A 239 -14.54 -7.56 -6.57
C ALA A 239 -15.19 -8.39 -7.69
N MET A 240 -15.21 -7.85 -8.91
CA MET A 240 -15.75 -8.56 -10.07
C MET A 240 -14.97 -9.84 -10.36
N MET A 241 -13.63 -9.80 -10.28
CA MET A 241 -12.82 -11.02 -10.42
C MET A 241 -13.09 -12.07 -9.34
N ALA A 242 -13.40 -11.64 -8.12
CA ALA A 242 -13.59 -12.53 -7.00
C ALA A 242 -14.98 -13.18 -6.95
N TRP A 243 -16.03 -12.46 -7.36
CA TRP A 243 -17.42 -12.84 -7.11
C TRP A 243 -18.35 -12.87 -8.33
N ALA A 244 -17.92 -12.38 -9.49
CA ALA A 244 -18.78 -12.46 -10.67
C ALA A 244 -18.93 -13.93 -11.12
N SER A 245 -20.12 -14.49 -10.85
CA SER A 245 -20.47 -15.86 -11.27
C SER A 245 -21.09 -15.84 -12.67
N GLY A 246 -20.84 -16.89 -13.46
CA GLY A 246 -21.47 -17.08 -14.77
C GLY A 246 -21.02 -16.13 -15.88
N ILE A 247 -19.96 -15.33 -15.67
CA ILE A 247 -19.44 -14.43 -16.71
C ILE A 247 -18.45 -15.14 -17.64
N SER A 248 -18.43 -14.72 -18.91
CA SER A 248 -17.56 -15.31 -19.93
C SER A 248 -16.07 -15.14 -19.61
N GLU A 249 -15.21 -16.03 -20.12
CA GLU A 249 -13.74 -15.89 -19.99
C GLU A 249 -13.23 -14.55 -20.53
N ARG A 250 -13.84 -14.04 -21.60
CA ARG A 250 -13.51 -12.72 -22.16
C ARG A 250 -13.82 -11.60 -21.18
N THR A 251 -14.95 -11.67 -20.49
CA THR A 251 -15.35 -10.69 -19.47
C THR A 251 -14.43 -10.77 -18.25
N MET A 252 -14.11 -11.97 -17.77
CA MET A 252 -13.14 -12.17 -16.69
C MET A 252 -11.78 -11.53 -17.04
N LYS A 253 -11.27 -11.81 -18.24
CA LYS A 253 -10.01 -11.21 -18.72
C LYS A 253 -10.06 -9.68 -18.75
N ARG A 254 -11.20 -9.07 -19.10
CA ARG A 254 -11.36 -7.61 -19.07
C ARG A 254 -11.23 -7.06 -17.65
N TRP A 255 -11.82 -7.72 -16.66
CA TRP A 255 -11.68 -7.33 -15.26
C TRP A 255 -10.27 -7.51 -14.71
N GLU A 256 -9.57 -8.59 -15.11
CA GLU A 256 -8.15 -8.80 -14.79
C GLU A 256 -7.28 -7.66 -15.35
N VAL A 257 -7.49 -7.29 -16.61
CA VAL A 257 -6.75 -6.19 -17.25
C VAL A 257 -7.13 -4.84 -16.63
N ALA A 258 -8.41 -4.60 -16.33
CA ALA A 258 -8.87 -3.36 -15.70
C ALA A 258 -8.23 -3.18 -14.32
N TRP A 259 -8.26 -4.21 -13.47
CA TRP A 259 -7.58 -4.23 -12.18
C TRP A 259 -6.10 -3.87 -12.32
N ALA A 260 -5.38 -4.61 -13.14
CA ALA A 260 -3.94 -4.41 -13.30
C ALA A 260 -3.61 -3.01 -13.87
N THR A 261 -4.41 -2.52 -14.81
CA THR A 261 -4.24 -1.19 -15.39
C THR A 261 -4.47 -0.10 -14.34
N CYS A 262 -5.53 -0.19 -13.54
CA CYS A 262 -5.79 0.77 -12.46
C CYS A 262 -4.61 0.80 -11.47
N VAL A 263 -4.10 -0.35 -11.05
CA VAL A 263 -2.95 -0.43 -10.14
C VAL A 263 -1.69 0.19 -10.76
N VAL A 264 -1.40 -0.09 -12.04
CA VAL A 264 -0.27 0.53 -12.74
C VAL A 264 -0.42 2.06 -12.81
N VAL A 265 -1.62 2.56 -13.12
CA VAL A 265 -1.90 4.00 -13.15
C VAL A 265 -1.70 4.64 -11.77
N ILE A 266 -2.16 3.99 -10.69
CA ILE A 266 -1.90 4.45 -9.31
C ILE A 266 -0.40 4.53 -9.04
N GLY A 267 0.35 3.48 -9.36
CA GLY A 267 1.80 3.44 -9.16
C GLY A 267 2.54 4.53 -9.95
N LEU A 268 2.16 4.75 -11.20
CA LEU A 268 2.72 5.83 -12.04
C LEU A 268 2.38 7.21 -11.48
N GLN A 269 1.14 7.45 -11.08
CA GLN A 269 0.69 8.72 -10.51
C GLN A 269 1.47 9.07 -9.24
N LEU A 270 1.66 8.10 -8.35
CA LEU A 270 2.46 8.26 -7.14
C LEU A 270 3.94 8.51 -7.44
N LEU A 271 4.48 7.90 -8.50
CA LEU A 271 5.88 8.09 -8.91
C LEU A 271 6.15 9.50 -9.45
N VAL A 272 5.14 10.14 -10.05
CA VAL A 272 5.22 11.52 -10.55
C VAL A 272 4.59 12.53 -9.57
N TYR A 273 4.27 12.10 -8.35
CA TYR A 273 3.72 12.99 -7.31
C TYR A 273 4.71 14.10 -6.97
N PHE A 274 4.15 15.28 -6.73
CA PHE A 274 4.85 16.47 -6.26
C PHE A 274 3.87 17.37 -5.49
N GLU A 275 4.43 18.25 -4.67
CA GLU A 275 3.71 19.26 -3.88
C GLU A 275 4.48 20.59 -3.81
#